data_AF-A0A1F8DXU5-F1
#
_entry.id   AF-A0A1F8DXU5-F1
#
_cell.length_a   1.000
_cell.length_b   1.000
_cell.length_c   1.000
_cell.angle_alpha   90.00
_cell.angle_beta   90.00
_cell.angle_gamma   90.00
#
_symmetry.space_group_name_H-M   'P 1'
#
loop_
_entity.id
_entity.type
_entity.pdbx_description
1 polymer ?
#
loop_
_entity_poly.entity_id
_entity_poly.type
_entity_poly.pdbx_seq_one_letter_code
_entity_poly.pdbx_strand_id
1 'polypeptide(L)' 'MSGSKKVLQKDIANRLARIEGQLRGIRGMVEEERDCIDVITQISAVRQSLASLSSELLKEDARCKNLSEEYIKALFKIN' A
#
# COMPACT_ATOMS: atom_id res chain seq x y z
N MET A 1 9.53 8.16 -24.95
CA MET A 1 8.77 8.38 -23.70
C MET A 1 8.00 7.16 -23.16
N SER A 2 8.03 5.97 -23.81
CA SER A 2 7.33 4.75 -23.34
C SER A 2 8.02 4.01 -22.17
N GLY A 3 9.33 4.26 -21.96
CA GLY A 3 10.15 3.54 -20.96
C GLY A 3 9.77 3.80 -19.49
N SER A 4 9.59 5.06 -19.08
CA SER A 4 9.32 5.39 -17.67
C SER A 4 7.99 4.83 -17.14
N LYS A 5 6.95 4.77 -17.99
CA LYS A 5 5.64 4.25 -17.58
C LYS A 5 5.68 2.76 -17.23
N LYS A 6 6.48 1.96 -17.96
CA LYS A 6 6.68 0.54 -17.68
C LYS A 6 7.46 0.29 -16.39
N VAL A 7 8.44 1.14 -16.07
CA VAL A 7 9.26 1.03 -14.86
C VAL A 7 8.41 1.28 -13.61
N LEU A 8 7.59 2.34 -13.60
CA LEU A 8 6.67 2.65 -12.51
C LEU A 8 5.67 1.50 -12.25
N GLN A 9 5.06 0.96 -13.31
CA GLN A 9 4.13 -0.16 -13.20
C GLN A 9 4.79 -1.42 -12.60
N LYS A 10 6.06 -1.67 -12.95
CA LYS A 10 6.81 -2.80 -12.40
C LYS A 10 7.13 -2.59 -10.91
N ASP A 11 7.47 -1.37 -10.50
CA ASP A 11 7.75 -1.10 -9.08
C ASP A 11 6.49 -1.24 -8.21
N ILE A 12 5.36 -0.69 -8.67
CA ILE A 12 4.06 -0.86 -8.02
C ILE A 12 3.71 -2.35 -7.87
N ALA A 13 3.89 -3.15 -8.93
CA ALA A 13 3.64 -4.59 -8.88
C ALA A 13 4.53 -5.30 -7.85
N ASN A 14 5.82 -4.93 -7.77
CA ASN A 14 6.74 -5.48 -6.77
C ASN A 14 6.36 -5.07 -5.33
N ARG A 15 5.88 -3.84 -5.14
CA ARG A 15 5.38 -3.38 -3.84
C ARG A 15 4.12 -4.12 -3.42
N LEU A 16 3.18 -4.34 -4.35
CA LEU A 16 1.98 -5.15 -4.11
C LEU A 16 2.33 -6.60 -3.74
N ALA A 17 3.27 -7.24 -4.46
CA ALA A 17 3.71 -8.60 -4.15
C ALA A 17 4.32 -8.71 -2.73
N ARG A 18 5.04 -7.68 -2.28
CA ARG A 18 5.56 -7.60 -0.91
C ARG A 18 4.42 -7.48 0.12
N ILE A 19 3.44 -6.61 -0.13
CA ILE A 19 2.27 -6.44 0.75
C ILE A 19 1.45 -7.73 0.84
N GLU A 20 1.28 -8.44 -0.27
CA GLU A 20 0.62 -9.75 -0.29
C GLU A 20 1.38 -10.79 0.56
N GLY A 21 2.71 -10.78 0.51
CA GLY A 21 3.55 -11.59 1.39
C GLY A 21 3.33 -11.29 2.88
N GLN A 22 3.23 -10.01 3.24
CA GLN A 22 2.93 -9.60 4.62
C GLN A 22 1.54 -10.08 5.07
N LEU A 23 0.52 -9.94 4.20
CA LEU A 23 -0.84 -10.43 4.48
C LEU A 23 -0.87 -11.96 4.68
N ARG A 24 -0.13 -12.71 3.86
CA ARG A 24 0.04 -14.17 4.06
C ARG A 24 0.69 -14.48 5.41
N GLY A 25 1.73 -13.71 5.79
CA GLY A 25 2.37 -13.85 7.10
C GLY A 25 1.41 -13.60 8.26
N ILE A 26 0.62 -12.53 8.19
CA ILE A 26 -0.42 -12.23 9.20
C ILE A 26 -1.43 -13.37 9.30
N ARG A 27 -1.87 -13.94 8.17
CA ARG A 27 -2.78 -15.09 8.17
C ARG A 27 -2.18 -16.26 8.92
N GLY A 28 -0.92 -16.60 8.65
CA GLY A 28 -0.20 -17.64 9.38
C GLY A 28 -0.10 -17.36 10.88
N MET A 29 0.20 -16.11 11.27
CA MET A 29 0.25 -15.72 12.68
C MET A 29 -1.09 -15.92 13.41
N VAL A 30 -2.21 -15.67 12.73
CA VAL A 30 -3.56 -15.90 13.28
C VAL A 30 -3.85 -17.40 13.36
N GLU A 31 -3.51 -18.18 12.33
CA GLU A 31 -3.65 -19.64 12.31
C GLU A 31 -2.79 -20.32 13.41
N GLU A 32 -1.64 -19.73 13.75
CA GLU A 32 -0.72 -20.16 14.81
C GLU A 32 -1.06 -19.59 16.20
N GLU A 33 -2.17 -18.85 16.34
CA GLU A 33 -2.60 -18.22 17.60
C GLU A 33 -1.51 -17.37 18.28
N ARG A 34 -0.73 -16.63 17.48
CA ARG A 34 0.31 -15.70 17.95
C ARG A 34 -0.28 -14.57 18.80
N ASP A 35 0.57 -13.95 19.62
CA ASP A 35 0.19 -12.83 20.47
C ASP A 35 -0.50 -11.70 19.68
N CYS A 36 -1.57 -11.16 20.26
CA CYS A 36 -2.40 -10.16 19.60
C CYS A 36 -1.63 -8.87 19.27
N ILE A 37 -0.65 -8.47 20.09
CA ILE A 37 0.17 -7.27 19.88
C ILE A 37 1.09 -7.48 18.67
N ASP A 38 1.67 -8.68 18.53
CA ASP A 38 2.48 -9.03 17.37
C ASP A 38 1.65 -8.94 16.07
N VAL A 39 0.45 -9.52 16.07
CA VAL A 39 -0.46 -9.50 14.92
C VAL A 39 -0.87 -8.07 14.56
N ILE A 40 -1.28 -7.26 15.55
CA ILE A 40 -1.66 -5.86 15.36
C ILE A 40 -0.48 -5.03 14.84
N THR A 41 0.74 -5.32 15.30
CA THR A 41 1.96 -4.66 14.82
C THR A 41 2.20 -4.95 13.34
N GLN A 42 2.05 -6.20 12.91
CA GLN A 42 2.18 -6.56 11.50
C GLN A 42 1.06 -5.96 10.63
N ILE A 43 -0.18 -5.93 11.12
CA ILE A 43 -1.29 -5.23 10.44
C ILE A 43 -0.96 -3.75 10.25
N SER A 44 -0.39 -3.10 11.26
CA SER A 44 0.02 -1.69 11.19
C SER A 44 1.13 -1.47 10.15
N ALA A 45 2.08 -2.41 10.04
CA ALA A 45 3.11 -2.37 9.00
C ALA A 45 2.53 -2.50 7.58
N VAL A 46 1.50 -3.33 7.39
CA VAL A 46 0.78 -3.44 6.11
C VAL A 46 0.04 -2.15 5.77
N ARG A 47 -0.65 -1.55 6.75
CA ARG A 47 -1.34 -0.25 6.57
C ARG A 47 -0.36 0.84 6.12
N GLN A 48 0.81 0.93 6.74
CA GLN A 48 1.84 1.89 6.36
C GLN A 48 2.36 1.64 4.93
N SER A 49 2.54 0.37 4.56
CA SER A 49 3.01 -0.03 3.23
C SER A 49 2.00 0.36 2.13
N LEU A 50 0.70 0.15 2.40
CA LEU A 50 -0.40 0.55 1.52
C LEU A 50 -0.53 2.08 1.40
N ALA A 51 -0.40 2.81 2.51
CA ALA A 51 -0.42 4.27 2.51
C ALA A 51 0.72 4.85 1.65
N SER A 52 1.94 4.31 1.81
CA SER A 52 3.10 4.72 1.02
C SER A 52 2.94 4.39 -0.47
N LEU A 53 2.35 3.24 -0.82
CA LEU A 53 2.08 2.88 -2.21
C LEU A 53 1.04 3.81 -2.84
N SER A 54 0.00 4.14 -2.10
CA SER A 54 -1.05 5.07 -2.53
C SER A 54 -0.48 6.47 -2.77
N SER A 55 0.40 6.96 -1.88
CA SER A 55 1.07 8.26 -2.07
C SER A 55 1.94 8.30 -3.32
N GLU A 56 2.65 7.22 -3.63
CA GLU A 56 3.45 7.13 -4.87
C GLU A 56 2.56 7.14 -6.12
N LEU A 57 1.49 6.33 -6.13
CA LEU A 57 0.52 6.28 -7.22
C LEU A 57 -0.09 7.66 -7.52
N LEU A 58 -0.42 8.42 -6.48
CA LEU A 58 -0.98 9.77 -6.64
C LEU A 58 0.02 10.76 -7.26
N LYS A 59 1.31 10.65 -6.93
CA LYS A 59 2.37 11.53 -7.46
C LYS A 59 2.68 11.22 -8.93
N GLU A 60 2.75 9.94 -9.25
CA GLU A 60 3.35 9.48 -10.52
C GLU A 60 2.31 9.17 -11.61
N ASP A 61 1.08 8.79 -11.25
CA ASP A 61 0.07 8.43 -12.26
C ASP A 61 -0.68 9.67 -12.78
N ALA A 62 -0.56 9.94 -14.07
CA ALA A 62 -1.24 11.06 -14.74
C ALA A 62 -2.76 11.05 -14.59
N ARG A 63 -3.39 9.88 -14.38
CA ARG A 63 -4.83 9.76 -14.10
C ARG A 63 -5.18 10.23 -12.70
N CYS A 64 -4.25 10.09 -11.75
CA CYS A 64 -4.41 10.54 -10.38
C CYS A 64 -4.12 12.04 -10.21
N LYS A 65 -3.43 12.68 -11.15
CA LYS A 65 -3.10 14.12 -11.10
C LYS A 65 -4.32 15.06 -11.20
N ASN A 66 -5.46 14.56 -11.66
CA ASN A 66 -6.71 15.33 -11.76
C ASN A 66 -7.68 15.05 -10.60
N LEU A 67 -7.24 14.35 -9.55
CA LEU A 67 -8.06 14.13 -8.38
C LEU A 67 -8.15 15.43 -7.57
N SER A 68 -9.35 15.77 -7.12
CA SER A 68 -9.55 16.96 -6.27
C SER A 68 -8.84 16.76 -4.93
N GLU A 69 -8.40 17.88 -4.35
CA GLU A 69 -7.74 17.85 -3.04
C GLU A 69 -8.66 17.26 -1.96
N GLU A 70 -9.98 17.48 -2.07
CA GLU A 70 -10.98 16.87 -1.18
C GLU A 70 -11.02 15.34 -1.30
N TYR A 71 -10.96 14.81 -2.53
CA TYR A 71 -10.96 13.36 -2.75
C TYR A 71 -9.73 12.70 -2.13
N ILE A 72 -8.56 13.33 -2.26
CA ILE A 72 -7.30 12.83 -1.67
C ILE A 72 -7.39 12.83 -0.13
N LYS A 73 -7.87 13.93 0.49
CA LYS A 73 -8.05 14.02 1.94
C LYS A 73 -9.03 12.96 2.47
N ALA A 74 -10.16 12.78 1.77
CA ALA A 74 -11.15 11.76 2.12
C ALA A 74 -10.59 10.33 2.04
N LEU A 75 -9.76 10.04 1.03
CA LEU A 75 -9.22 8.69 0.80
C LEU A 75 -8.26 8.24 1.91
N PHE A 76 -7.46 9.16 2.47
CA PHE A 76 -6.50 8.85 3.52
C PHE A 76 -7.01 9.06 4.94
N LYS A 77 -8.23 9.58 5.12
CA LYS A 77 -8.77 9.96 6.44
C LYS A 77 -7.79 10.81 7.25
N ILE A 78 -7.07 11.70 6.56
CA ILE A 78 -6.22 12.71 7.20
C ILE A 78 -7.17 13.84 7.59
N ASN A 79 -7.41 14.00 8.89
CA ASN A 79 -8.13 15.16 9.43
C ASN A 79 -7.33 16.44 9.24
#